data_AF-A0A2V5YSH5-F1
#
_entry.id   AF-A0A2V5YSH5-F1
#
_cell.length_a   1.000
_cell.length_b   1.000
_cell.length_c   1.000
_cell.angle_alpha   90.00
_cell.angle_beta   90.00
_cell.angle_gamma   90.00
#
_symmetry.space_group_name_H-M   'P 1'
#
loop_
_entity.id
_entity.type
_entity.pdbx_description
1 polymer ?
#
loop_
_entity_poly.entity_id
_entity_poly.type
_entity_poly.pdbx_seq_one_letter_code
_entity_poly.pdbx_strand_id
1 'polypeptide(L)'
;MALQNPSIHFSVAIVGALIGAVILLFGRKLFWLCVAAVGFAAGVEIAPHLVNEPSPLLALTVALVLGLIGALLALFLQKFAIAVLGFLAGGKLAGAIAAAFFIHYAQYSTFIFLAGGVIGAILLLVLFDWALIVVSSLIGAHLIQSAIVLPPSGSTILFVGLAIIGIMVQAASLRRSEG
;
A
#
# COMPACT_ATOMS: atom_id res chain seq x y z
N MET A 1 8.89 -41.43 3.27
CA MET A 1 8.87 -41.01 1.85
C MET A 1 7.55 -40.31 1.60
N ALA A 2 7.46 -39.01 1.90
CA ALA A 2 6.23 -38.25 1.78
C ALA A 2 5.92 -38.03 0.29
N LEU A 3 4.72 -38.41 -0.13
CA LEU A 3 4.21 -38.19 -1.48
C LEU A 3 4.10 -36.68 -1.72
N GLN A 4 5.11 -36.08 -2.35
CA GLN A 4 5.03 -34.74 -2.90
C GLN A 4 3.95 -34.76 -3.98
N ASN A 5 2.77 -34.25 -3.65
CA ASN A 5 1.62 -34.23 -4.55
C ASN A 5 1.84 -33.09 -5.58
N PRO A 6 2.13 -33.40 -6.86
CA PRO A 6 2.47 -32.38 -7.86
C PRO A 6 1.32 -31.38 -8.10
N SER A 7 0.08 -31.77 -7.82
CA SER A 7 -1.11 -30.91 -7.97
C SER A 7 -1.13 -29.67 -7.06
N ILE A 8 -0.52 -29.75 -5.87
CA ILE A 8 -0.46 -28.62 -4.92
C ILE A 8 0.51 -27.55 -5.43
N HIS A 9 1.63 -27.95 -6.04
CA HIS A 9 2.62 -27.01 -6.58
C HIS A 9 2.07 -26.16 -7.73
N PHE A 10 1.29 -26.75 -8.64
CA PHE A 10 0.65 -26.00 -9.72
C PHE A 10 -0.42 -25.05 -9.20
N SER A 11 -1.24 -25.48 -8.23
CA SER A 11 -2.26 -24.61 -7.62
C SER A 11 -1.64 -23.39 -6.95
N VAL A 12 -0.58 -23.58 -6.16
CA VAL A 12 0.12 -22.48 -5.47
C VAL A 12 0.78 -21.52 -6.47
N ALA A 13 1.38 -22.04 -7.54
CA ALA A 13 1.99 -21.22 -8.58
C ALA A 13 0.95 -20.37 -9.34
N ILE A 14 -0.17 -20.97 -9.75
CA ILE A 14 -1.25 -20.26 -10.46
C ILE A 14 -1.85 -19.18 -9.56
N VAL A 15 -2.11 -19.48 -8.29
CA VAL A 15 -2.62 -18.52 -7.32
C VAL A 15 -1.62 -17.38 -7.10
N GLY A 16 -0.33 -17.70 -6.95
CA GLY A 16 0.74 -16.71 -6.82
C GLY A 16 0.84 -15.77 -8.03
N ALA A 17 0.74 -16.32 -9.24
CA ALA A 17 0.74 -15.54 -10.47
C ALA A 17 -0.48 -14.63 -10.59
N LEU A 18 -1.68 -15.12 -10.25
CA LEU A 18 -2.90 -14.30 -10.24
C LEU A 18 -2.84 -13.17 -9.22
N ILE A 19 -2.42 -13.47 -7.99
CA ILE A 19 -2.21 -12.45 -6.95
C ILE A 19 -1.17 -11.44 -7.41
N GLY A 20 -0.05 -11.92 -7.98
CA GLY A 20 0.99 -11.08 -8.54
C GLY A 20 0.47 -10.15 -9.63
N ALA A 21 -0.36 -10.64 -10.55
CA ALA A 21 -0.99 -9.84 -11.60
C ALA A 21 -1.96 -8.80 -11.02
N VAL A 22 -2.77 -9.16 -10.03
CA VAL A 22 -3.66 -8.22 -9.35
C VAL A 22 -2.87 -7.12 -8.65
N ILE A 23 -1.79 -7.46 -7.93
CA ILE A 23 -0.93 -6.48 -7.27
C ILE A 23 -0.24 -5.57 -8.30
N LEU A 24 0.24 -6.14 -9.41
CA LEU A 24 0.95 -5.43 -10.47
C LEU A 24 0.05 -4.46 -11.24
N LEU A 25 -1.26 -4.70 -11.28
CA LEU A 25 -2.23 -3.81 -11.94
C LEU A 25 -2.94 -2.87 -10.96
N PHE A 26 -3.19 -3.31 -9.72
CA PHE A 26 -4.04 -2.62 -8.74
C PHE A 26 -3.31 -2.23 -7.45
N GLY A 27 -1.98 -2.18 -7.44
CA GLY A 27 -1.17 -1.92 -6.25
C GLY A 27 -1.62 -0.71 -5.41
N ARG A 28 -1.95 0.40 -6.06
CA ARG A 28 -2.48 1.60 -5.38
C ARG A 28 -3.84 1.36 -4.69
N LYS A 29 -4.71 0.55 -5.30
CA LYS A 29 -6.05 0.23 -4.78
C LYS A 29 -6.00 -0.82 -3.67
N LEU A 30 -4.90 -1.55 -3.53
CA LEU A 30 -4.73 -2.54 -2.47
C LEU A 30 -4.74 -1.95 -1.06
N PHE A 31 -4.27 -0.71 -0.88
CA PHE A 31 -4.31 -0.06 0.44
C PHE A 31 -5.76 0.07 0.95
N TRP A 32 -6.65 0.57 0.09
CA TRP A 32 -8.09 0.68 0.36
C TRP A 32 -8.71 -0.68 0.69
N LEU A 33 -8.35 -1.71 -0.08
CA LEU A 33 -8.84 -3.07 0.12
C LEU A 33 -8.35 -3.68 1.45
N CYS A 34 -7.09 -3.43 1.85
CA CYS A 34 -6.56 -3.90 3.13
C CYS A 34 -7.34 -3.31 4.31
N VAL A 35 -7.56 -2.00 4.32
CA VAL A 35 -8.33 -1.36 5.40
C VAL A 35 -9.80 -1.79 5.36
N ALA A 36 -10.37 -2.01 4.18
CA ALA A 36 -11.70 -2.60 4.05
C ALA A 36 -11.77 -4.01 4.64
N ALA A 37 -10.74 -4.84 4.43
CA ALA A 37 -10.65 -6.18 5.01
C ALA A 37 -10.53 -6.13 6.54
N VAL A 38 -9.77 -5.16 7.09
CA VAL A 38 -9.70 -4.92 8.54
C VAL A 38 -11.06 -4.47 9.08
N GLY A 39 -11.75 -3.54 8.40
CA GLY A 39 -13.10 -3.12 8.77
C GLY A 39 -14.11 -4.28 8.72
N PHE A 40 -14.01 -5.14 7.71
CA PHE A 40 -14.83 -6.34 7.62
C PHE A 40 -14.55 -7.31 8.77
N ALA A 41 -13.28 -7.59 9.07
CA ALA A 41 -12.88 -8.47 10.18
C ALA A 41 -13.39 -7.93 11.52
N ALA A 42 -13.23 -6.63 11.76
CA ALA A 42 -13.79 -5.97 12.94
C ALA A 42 -15.32 -6.10 12.99
N GLY A 43 -16.01 -5.96 11.86
CA GLY A 43 -17.46 -6.12 11.81
C GLY A 43 -17.94 -7.56 12.07
N VAL A 44 -17.17 -8.58 11.68
CA VAL A 44 -17.46 -9.97 12.05
C VAL A 44 -17.33 -10.18 13.57
N GLU A 45 -16.31 -9.59 14.20
CA GLU A 45 -16.06 -9.71 15.64
C GLU A 45 -17.09 -8.93 16.48
N ILE A 46 -17.50 -7.75 15.99
CA ILE A 46 -18.40 -6.84 16.69
C ILE A 46 -19.87 -7.26 16.53
N ALA A 47 -20.28 -7.85 15.40
CA ALA A 47 -21.65 -8.29 15.15
C ALA A 47 -22.33 -9.10 16.29
N PRO A 48 -21.69 -10.13 16.88
CA PRO A 48 -22.29 -10.89 17.99
C PRO A 48 -22.38 -10.12 19.31
N HIS A 49 -21.65 -9.02 19.47
CA HIS A 49 -21.70 -8.18 20.68
C HIS A 49 -22.87 -7.19 20.66
N LEU A 50 -23.41 -6.85 19.47
CA LEU A 50 -24.53 -5.90 19.36
C LEU A 50 -25.90 -6.58 19.49
N VAL A 51 -26.02 -7.87 19.19
CA VAL A 51 -27.29 -8.59 19.18
C VAL A 51 -27.09 -9.99 19.76
N ASN A 52 -27.86 -10.36 20.79
CA ASN A 52 -27.92 -11.73 21.29
C ASN A 52 -28.61 -12.61 20.21
N GLU A 53 -27.92 -13.65 19.74
CA GLU A 53 -28.31 -14.51 18.60
C GLU A 53 -28.31 -13.80 17.22
N PRO A 54 -27.13 -13.38 16.72
CA PRO A 54 -27.04 -12.81 15.38
C PRO A 54 -27.32 -13.90 14.34
N SER A 55 -28.33 -13.66 13.49
CA SER A 55 -28.50 -14.49 12.29
C SER A 55 -27.26 -14.34 11.38
N PRO A 56 -26.83 -15.39 10.66
CA PRO A 56 -25.65 -15.32 9.79
C PRO A 56 -25.71 -14.18 8.76
N LEU A 57 -26.91 -13.85 8.29
CA LEU A 57 -27.16 -12.74 7.37
C LEU A 57 -26.95 -11.38 8.04
N LEU A 58 -27.35 -11.22 9.31
CA LEU A 58 -27.11 -9.99 10.07
C LEU A 58 -25.61 -9.79 10.31
N ALA A 59 -24.88 -10.84 10.71
CA ALA A 59 -23.43 -10.74 10.89
C ALA A 59 -22.70 -10.37 9.59
N LEU A 60 -23.11 -10.96 8.46
CA LEU A 60 -22.54 -10.63 7.15
C LEU A 60 -22.83 -9.18 6.74
N THR A 61 -24.05 -8.68 6.97
CA THR A 61 -24.42 -7.30 6.64
C THR A 61 -23.64 -6.29 7.48
N VAL A 62 -23.48 -6.53 8.78
CA VAL A 62 -22.67 -5.67 9.66
C VAL A 62 -21.21 -5.67 9.22
N ALA A 63 -20.64 -6.84 8.93
CA ALA A 63 -19.28 -6.96 8.42
C ALA A 63 -19.08 -6.23 7.07
N LEU A 64 -20.04 -6.34 6.16
CA LEU A 64 -19.98 -5.67 4.86
C LEU A 64 -20.08 -4.14 5.01
N VAL A 65 -20.97 -3.66 5.88
CA VAL A 65 -21.11 -2.22 6.18
C VAL A 65 -19.83 -1.67 6.81
N LEU A 66 -19.29 -2.34 7.83
CA LEU A 66 -18.04 -1.91 8.48
C LEU A 66 -16.84 -2.02 7.53
N GLY A 67 -16.79 -3.03 6.67
CA GLY A 67 -15.80 -3.12 5.60
C GLY A 67 -15.87 -1.95 4.63
N LEU A 68 -17.07 -1.58 4.18
CA LEU A 68 -17.28 -0.43 3.30
C LEU A 68 -16.90 0.89 3.99
N ILE A 69 -17.25 1.05 5.26
CA ILE A 69 -16.85 2.20 6.08
C ILE A 69 -15.32 2.26 6.18
N GLY A 70 -14.66 1.15 6.51
CA GLY A 70 -13.19 1.07 6.57
C GLY A 70 -12.53 1.45 5.25
N ALA A 71 -13.11 0.99 4.14
CA ALA A 71 -12.70 1.39 2.80
C ALA A 71 -12.81 2.92 2.61
N LEU A 72 -13.98 3.52 2.86
CA LEU A 72 -14.17 4.97 2.74
C LEU A 72 -13.19 5.74 3.64
N LEU A 73 -13.00 5.29 4.87
CA LEU A 73 -12.02 5.83 5.81
C LEU A 73 -10.61 5.76 5.24
N ALA A 74 -10.21 4.66 4.59
CA ALA A 74 -8.87 4.54 4.03
C ALA A 74 -8.56 5.64 3.02
N LEU A 75 -9.52 6.04 2.16
CA LEU A 75 -9.30 7.11 1.19
C LEU A 75 -9.02 8.46 1.86
N PHE A 76 -9.68 8.73 2.98
CA PHE A 76 -9.52 9.98 3.72
C PHE A 76 -8.28 9.96 4.63
N LEU A 77 -8.18 8.91 5.44
CA LEU A 77 -7.14 8.75 6.46
C LEU A 77 -5.77 8.55 5.84
N GLN A 78 -5.66 7.92 4.66
CA GLN A 78 -4.40 7.77 3.95
C GLN A 78 -3.77 9.13 3.65
N LYS A 79 -4.48 10.01 2.95
CA LYS A 79 -3.95 11.33 2.58
C LYS A 79 -3.62 12.17 3.82
N PHE A 80 -4.50 12.14 4.82
CA PHE A 80 -4.29 12.87 6.07
C PHE A 80 -3.06 12.35 6.83
N ALA A 81 -2.94 11.03 7.01
CA ALA A 81 -1.81 10.42 7.71
C ALA A 81 -0.48 10.70 7.01
N ILE A 82 -0.43 10.58 5.68
CA ILE A 82 0.77 10.88 4.89
C ILE A 82 1.16 12.35 5.03
N ALA A 83 0.20 13.27 4.94
CA ALA A 83 0.45 14.70 5.09
C ALA A 83 0.99 15.03 6.48
N VAL A 84 0.39 14.47 7.54
CA VAL A 84 0.82 14.67 8.93
C VAL A 84 2.22 14.09 9.13
N LEU A 85 2.47 12.85 8.71
CA LEU A 85 3.79 12.23 8.81
C LEU A 85 4.85 13.03 8.05
N GLY A 86 4.52 13.50 6.85
CA GLY A 86 5.41 14.33 6.03
C GLY A 86 5.68 15.68 6.67
N PHE A 87 4.68 16.28 7.31
CA PHE A 87 4.82 17.52 8.05
C PHE A 87 5.75 17.37 9.26
N LEU A 88 5.50 16.36 10.10
CA LEU A 88 6.35 16.12 11.26
C LEU A 88 7.78 15.73 10.87
N ALA A 89 7.93 14.82 9.90
CA ALA A 89 9.24 14.36 9.44
C ALA A 89 10.01 15.48 8.73
N GLY A 90 9.36 16.22 7.82
CA GLY A 90 9.95 17.33 7.09
C GLY A 90 10.37 18.47 8.01
N GLY A 91 9.52 18.85 8.98
CA GLY A 91 9.86 19.89 9.95
C GLY A 91 11.04 19.50 10.85
N LYS A 92 11.06 18.25 11.35
CA LYS A 92 12.19 17.71 12.13
C LYS A 92 13.48 17.66 11.32
N LEU A 93 13.41 17.18 10.08
CA LEU A 93 14.56 17.05 9.19
C LEU A 93 15.12 18.42 8.80
N ALA A 94 14.26 19.37 8.44
CA ALA A 94 14.67 20.74 8.14
C ALA A 94 15.31 21.42 9.36
N GLY A 95 14.75 21.20 10.55
CA GLY A 95 15.33 21.66 11.81
C GLY A 95 16.71 21.04 12.08
N ALA A 96 16.88 19.74 11.84
CA ALA A 96 18.16 19.05 12.01
C ALA A 96 19.22 19.55 11.03
N ILE A 97 18.86 19.76 9.76
CA ILE A 97 19.75 20.36 8.75
C ILE A 97 20.11 21.78 9.18
N ALA A 98 19.13 22.61 9.56
CA ALA A 98 19.41 23.98 9.96
C ALA A 98 20.32 24.06 11.20
N ALA A 99 20.10 23.20 12.19
CA ALA A 99 20.96 23.12 13.38
C ALA A 99 22.39 22.69 13.05
N ALA A 100 22.58 21.84 12.03
CA ALA A 100 23.91 21.40 11.59
C ALA A 100 24.70 22.49 10.85
N PHE A 101 24.02 23.40 10.14
CA PHE A 101 24.67 24.40 9.28
C PHE A 101 24.63 25.85 9.81
N PHE A 102 23.72 26.21 10.73
CA PHE A 102 23.51 27.59 11.17
C PHE A 102 23.72 27.79 12.69
N ILE A 103 24.59 28.75 13.03
CA ILE A 103 24.96 29.09 14.42
C ILE A 103 23.80 29.78 15.20
N HIS A 104 22.85 30.43 14.49
CA HIS A 104 21.73 31.18 15.09
C HIS A 104 20.34 30.56 14.81
N TYR A 105 20.25 29.24 14.68
CA TYR A 105 19.00 28.57 14.25
C TYR A 105 17.83 28.70 15.25
N ALA A 106 18.12 28.91 16.54
CA ALA A 106 17.12 28.90 17.61
C ALA A 106 16.03 29.98 17.43
N GLN A 107 16.38 31.13 16.87
CA GLN A 107 15.45 32.26 16.68
C GLN A 107 14.46 32.04 15.51
N TYR A 108 14.82 31.21 14.52
CA TYR A 108 14.00 30.91 13.34
C TYR A 108 13.44 29.49 13.32
N SER A 109 13.66 28.71 14.40
CA SER A 109 13.32 27.29 14.49
C SER A 109 11.86 26.99 14.11
N THR A 110 10.91 27.81 14.57
CA THR A 110 9.48 27.66 14.22
C THR A 110 9.21 27.84 12.74
N PHE A 111 9.83 28.85 12.10
CA PHE A 111 9.66 29.10 10.66
C PHE A 111 10.29 27.99 9.82
N ILE A 112 11.46 27.51 10.21
CA ILE A 112 12.16 26.40 9.54
C ILE A 112 11.33 25.11 9.68
N PHE A 113 10.79 24.84 10.87
CA PHE A 113 9.95 23.67 11.10
C PHE A 113 8.66 23.74 10.27
N LEU A 114 8.00 24.90 10.21
CA LEU A 114 6.78 25.08 9.42
C LEU A 114 7.05 24.93 7.92
N ALA A 115 8.09 25.60 7.40
CA ALA A 115 8.46 25.50 5.99
C ALA A 115 8.89 24.09 5.62
N GLY A 116 9.78 23.48 6.42
CA GLY A 116 10.22 22.10 6.24
C GLY A 116 9.08 21.10 6.35
N GLY A 117 8.12 21.34 7.25
CA GLY A 117 6.94 20.53 7.39
C GLY A 117 6.01 20.62 6.19
N VAL A 118 5.69 21.83 5.69
CA VAL A 118 4.87 21.97 4.48
C VAL A 118 5.53 21.30 3.28
N ILE A 119 6.85 21.51 3.10
CA ILE A 119 7.62 20.85 2.04
C ILE A 119 7.57 19.33 2.20
N GLY A 120 7.80 18.82 3.41
CA GLY A 120 7.78 17.38 3.70
C GLY A 120 6.40 16.74 3.51
N ALA A 121 5.33 17.45 3.86
CA ALA A 121 3.95 17.01 3.62
C ALA A 121 3.67 16.87 2.13
N ILE A 122 3.98 17.90 1.34
CA ILE A 122 3.81 17.88 -0.12
C ILE A 122 4.67 16.77 -0.72
N LEU A 123 5.93 16.67 -0.30
CA LEU A 123 6.88 15.68 -0.81
C LEU A 123 6.38 14.26 -0.56
N LEU A 124 5.94 13.94 0.66
CA LEU A 124 5.42 12.60 0.95
C LEU A 124 4.08 12.34 0.26
N LEU A 125 3.19 13.33 0.14
CA LEU A 125 1.93 13.16 -0.59
C LEU A 125 2.18 12.76 -2.05
N VAL A 126 3.17 13.39 -2.71
CA VAL A 126 3.57 13.02 -4.07
C VAL A 126 4.30 11.68 -4.07
N LEU A 127 5.29 11.50 -3.20
CA LEU A 127 6.17 10.34 -3.23
C LEU A 127 5.46 9.05 -2.84
N PHE A 128 4.47 9.09 -1.94
CA PHE A 128 3.78 7.91 -1.45
C PHE A 128 3.06 7.15 -2.58
N ASP A 129 2.44 7.91 -3.47
CA ASP A 129 1.74 7.38 -4.63
C ASP A 129 2.70 6.69 -5.61
N TRP A 130 3.88 7.26 -5.82
CA TRP A 130 4.95 6.64 -6.60
C TRP A 130 5.57 5.43 -5.88
N ALA A 131 5.75 5.50 -4.57
CA ALA A 131 6.26 4.40 -3.76
C ALA A 131 5.33 3.19 -3.84
N LEU A 132 4.00 3.38 -3.75
CA LEU A 132 3.04 2.30 -3.95
C LEU A 132 3.14 1.68 -5.34
N ILE A 133 3.34 2.50 -6.39
CA ILE A 133 3.52 1.99 -7.76
C ILE A 133 4.76 1.10 -7.86
N VAL A 134 5.90 1.60 -7.38
CA VAL A 134 7.18 0.87 -7.48
C VAL A 134 7.12 -0.41 -6.64
N VAL A 135 6.73 -0.31 -5.37
CA VAL A 135 6.67 -1.45 -4.45
C VAL A 135 5.70 -2.52 -4.96
N SER A 136 4.51 -2.14 -5.40
CA SER A 136 3.55 -3.12 -5.93
C SER A 136 4.01 -3.76 -7.23
N SER A 137 4.64 -3.01 -8.13
CA SER A 137 5.19 -3.57 -9.38
C SER A 137 6.30 -4.58 -9.09
N LEU A 138 7.17 -4.29 -8.13
CA LEU A 138 8.22 -5.21 -7.69
C LEU A 138 7.65 -6.48 -7.03
N ILE A 139 6.72 -6.32 -6.10
CA ILE A 139 6.08 -7.46 -5.42
C ILE A 139 5.31 -8.32 -6.43
N GLY A 140 4.51 -7.70 -7.30
CA GLY A 140 3.75 -8.39 -8.33
C GLY A 140 4.65 -9.15 -9.30
N ALA A 141 5.74 -8.52 -9.76
CA ALA A 141 6.73 -9.15 -10.63
C ALA A 141 7.43 -10.33 -9.94
N HIS A 142 7.80 -10.17 -8.67
CA HIS A 142 8.43 -11.23 -7.88
C HIS A 142 7.51 -12.44 -7.69
N LEU A 143 6.21 -12.21 -7.42
CA LEU A 143 5.23 -13.28 -7.26
C LEU A 143 4.99 -14.06 -8.57
N ILE A 144 4.89 -13.37 -9.70
CA ILE A 144 4.76 -14.01 -11.02
C ILE A 144 6.05 -14.77 -11.36
N GLN A 145 7.22 -14.18 -11.12
CA GLN A 145 8.51 -14.83 -11.36
C GLN A 145 8.72 -16.06 -10.47
N SER A 146 8.22 -16.05 -9.24
CA SER A 146 8.29 -17.20 -8.32
C SER A 146 7.36 -18.36 -8.74
N ALA A 147 6.33 -18.08 -9.52
CA ALA A 147 5.41 -19.08 -10.04
C ALA A 147 5.93 -19.83 -11.26
N ILE A 148 6.97 -19.32 -11.94
CA ILE A 148 7.48 -19.89 -13.19
C ILE A 148 8.94 -20.34 -12.98
N VAL A 149 9.22 -21.61 -13.27
CA VAL A 149 10.57 -22.18 -13.16
C VAL A 149 11.37 -21.81 -14.42
N LEU A 150 12.14 -20.73 -14.35
CA LEU A 150 13.08 -20.32 -15.40
C LEU A 150 14.54 -20.46 -14.94
N PRO A 151 15.49 -20.65 -15.87
CA PRO A 151 16.92 -20.50 -15.56
C PRO A 151 17.21 -19.07 -15.03
N PRO A 152 18.28 -18.88 -14.23
CA PRO A 152 18.54 -17.63 -13.51
C PRO A 152 18.48 -16.38 -14.39
N SER A 153 19.08 -16.44 -15.59
CA SER A 153 19.11 -15.35 -16.57
C SER A 153 17.69 -14.99 -17.06
N GLY A 154 16.86 -15.99 -17.33
CA GLY A 154 15.48 -15.80 -17.77
C GLY A 154 14.58 -15.25 -16.67
N SER A 155 14.82 -15.66 -15.42
CA SER A 155 14.11 -15.16 -14.25
C SER A 155 14.34 -13.65 -14.03
N THR A 156 15.59 -13.19 -14.13
CA THR A 156 15.92 -11.76 -14.02
C THR A 156 15.27 -10.94 -15.13
N ILE A 157 15.34 -11.41 -16.38
CA ILE A 157 14.73 -10.71 -17.52
C ILE A 157 13.21 -10.60 -17.34
N LEU A 158 12.55 -11.69 -16.93
CA LEU A 158 11.11 -11.71 -16.66
C LEU A 158 10.74 -10.74 -15.53
N PHE A 159 11.48 -10.77 -14.41
CA PHE A 159 11.24 -9.89 -13.28
C PHE A 159 11.35 -8.41 -13.67
N VAL A 160 12.46 -8.03 -14.33
CA VAL A 160 12.69 -6.64 -14.77
C VAL A 160 11.64 -6.21 -15.79
N GLY A 161 11.32 -7.07 -16.76
CA GLY A 161 10.30 -6.79 -17.77
C GLY A 161 8.92 -6.55 -17.15
N LEU A 162 8.49 -7.43 -16.24
CA LEU A 162 7.22 -7.29 -15.53
C LEU A 162 7.19 -6.06 -14.63
N ALA A 163 8.28 -5.78 -13.90
CA ALA A 163 8.35 -4.60 -13.03
C ALA A 163 8.23 -3.31 -13.84
N ILE A 164 8.92 -3.20 -14.98
CA ILE A 164 8.82 -2.03 -15.87
C ILE A 164 7.39 -1.90 -16.41
N ILE A 165 6.79 -2.99 -16.90
CA ILE A 165 5.41 -2.98 -17.40
C ILE A 165 4.44 -2.54 -16.30
N GLY A 166 4.58 -3.08 -15.09
CA GLY A 166 3.77 -2.70 -13.93
C GLY A 166 3.88 -1.20 -13.63
N ILE A 167 5.10 -0.67 -13.57
CA ILE A 167 5.34 0.75 -13.32
C ILE A 167 4.70 1.60 -14.42
N MET A 168 4.89 1.25 -15.70
CA MET A 168 4.32 1.99 -16.82
C MET A 168 2.78 1.99 -16.79
N VAL A 169 2.16 0.83 -16.57
CA VAL A 169 0.69 0.68 -16.53
C VAL A 169 0.11 1.47 -15.36
N GLN A 170 0.68 1.32 -14.16
CA GLN A 170 0.17 2.02 -12.99
C GLN A 170 0.46 3.53 -13.02
N ALA A 171 1.60 3.97 -13.56
CA ALA A 171 1.91 5.38 -13.73
C ALA A 171 1.00 6.04 -14.78
N ALA A 172 0.69 5.35 -15.89
CA ALA A 172 -0.28 5.84 -16.88
C ALA A 172 -1.68 5.98 -16.27
N SER A 173 -2.07 5.03 -15.41
CA SER A 173 -3.33 5.07 -14.67
C SER A 173 -3.40 6.28 -13.71
N LEU A 174 -2.30 6.61 -13.03
CA LEU A 174 -2.20 7.80 -12.17
C LEU A 174 -2.51 9.09 -12.94
N ARG A 175 -1.83 9.30 -14.08
CA ARG A 175 -2.01 10.51 -14.90
C ARG A 175 -3.44 10.69 -15.39
N ARG A 176 -4.18 9.60 -15.59
CA ARG A 176 -5.57 9.62 -16.05
C ARG A 176 -6.58 9.94 -14.95
N SER A 177 -6.20 9.78 -13.67
CA SER A 177 -7.07 10.13 -12.54
C SER A 177 -6.94 11.61 -12.15
N GLU A 178 -5.87 12.29 -12.58
CA GLU A 178 -5.55 13.68 -12.22
C GLU A 178 -5.84 14.69 -13.34
N GLY A 179 -6.09 14.23 -14.58
CA GLY A 179 -6.44 15.06 -15.74
C GLY A 179 -7.85 14.79 -16.23
#